data_AF-A0A1H4VFW8-F1
#
_entry.id   AF-A0A1H4VFW8-F1
#
_cell.length_a   1.000
_cell.length_b   1.000
_cell.length_c   1.000
_cell.angle_alpha   90.00
_cell.angle_beta   90.00
_cell.angle_gamma   90.00
#
_symmetry.space_group_name_H-M   'P 1'
#
loop_
_entity.id
_entity.type
_entity.pdbx_description
1 polymer ?
#
loop_
_entity_poly.entity_id
_entity_poly.type
_entity_poly.pdbx_seq_one_letter_code
_entity_poly.pdbx_strand_id
1 'polypeptide(L)' 'MPVTVTSQTLIDRRVAGGANREDSQALLAELLEAHAGDNLVSALVYQGFATEKQAKKFAAEYER' A
#
# COMPACT_ATOMS: atom_id res chain seq x y z
N MET A 1 -19.50 3.35 7.67
CA MET A 1 -18.57 4.00 6.72
C MET A 1 -17.68 2.91 6.15
N PRO A 2 -17.66 2.64 4.83
CA PRO A 2 -16.67 1.73 4.27
C PRO A 2 -15.28 2.35 4.54
N VAL A 3 -14.39 1.61 5.18
CA VAL A 3 -13.02 2.08 5.42
C VAL A 3 -12.33 2.20 4.06
N THR A 4 -12.10 3.42 3.59
CA THR A 4 -11.28 3.71 2.40
C THR A 4 -9.85 3.32 2.72
N VAL A 5 -9.20 2.56 1.83
CA VAL A 5 -7.79 2.20 2.03
C VAL A 5 -7.00 3.34 1.40
N THR A 6 -6.28 4.11 2.21
CA THR A 6 -5.47 5.24 1.73
C THR A 6 -3.99 4.93 1.90
N SER A 7 -3.12 5.67 1.23
CA SER A 7 -1.66 5.54 1.40
C SER A 7 -1.24 5.68 2.87
N GLN A 8 -1.89 6.58 3.62
CA GLN A 8 -1.67 6.76 5.05
C GLN A 8 -2.02 5.49 5.84
N THR A 9 -3.14 4.83 5.50
CA THR A 9 -3.56 3.57 6.14
C THR A 9 -2.56 2.44 5.90
N LEU A 10 -1.96 2.37 4.70
CA LEU A 10 -0.92 1.40 4.37
C LEU A 10 0.36 1.65 5.17
N ILE A 11 0.80 2.91 5.24
CA ILE A 11 1.98 3.32 6.02
C ILE A 11 1.76 3.01 7.50
N ASP A 12 0.63 3.40 8.09
CA ASP A 12 0.37 3.19 9.51
C ASP A 12 0.31 1.71 9.87
N ARG A 13 -0.21 0.84 8.98
CA ARG A 13 -0.16 -0.62 9.17
C ARG A 13 1.28 -1.12 9.22
N ARG A 14 2.14 -0.66 8.31
CA ARG A 14 3.53 -1.08 8.24
C ARG A 14 4.33 -0.60 9.45
N VAL A 15 4.09 0.63 9.88
CA VAL A 15 4.67 1.24 11.08
C VAL A 15 4.21 0.52 12.35
N ALA A 16 2.93 0.12 12.43
CA ALA A 16 2.42 -0.70 13.54
C ALA A 16 3.10 -2.09 13.59
N GLY A 17 3.61 -2.57 12.46
CA GLY A 17 4.45 -3.77 12.37
C GLY A 17 5.92 -3.55 12.73
N GLY A 18 6.33 -2.34 13.13
CA GLY A 18 7.69 -2.00 13.55
C GLY A 18 8.57 -1.35 12.48
N ALA A 19 8.03 -1.06 11.29
CA ALA A 19 8.79 -0.35 10.26
C ALA A 19 8.93 1.15 10.56
N ASN A 20 9.99 1.78 10.04
CA ASN A 20 10.15 3.22 10.08
C ASN A 20 9.12 3.91 9.15
N ARG A 21 8.56 5.05 9.60
CA ARG A 21 7.56 5.81 8.84
C ARG A 21 8.13 6.45 7.57
N GLU A 22 9.29 7.08 7.64
CA GLU A 22 9.93 7.76 6.49
C GLU A 22 10.31 6.74 5.42
N ASP A 23 10.95 5.63 5.81
CA ASP A 23 11.29 4.53 4.88
C ASP A 23 10.03 3.91 4.26
N SER A 24 8.95 3.79 5.04
CA SER A 24 7.68 3.28 4.55
C SER A 24 7.02 4.24 3.55
N GLN A 25 7.16 5.56 3.76
CA GLN A 25 6.67 6.56 2.82
C GLN A 25 7.44 6.53 1.50
N ALA A 26 8.78 6.53 1.58
CA ALA A 26 9.65 6.47 0.41
C ALA A 26 9.40 5.20 -0.40
N LEU A 27 9.40 4.03 0.24
CA LEU A 27 9.16 2.77 -0.45
C LEU A 27 7.75 2.71 -1.04
N LEU A 28 6.72 3.22 -0.36
CA LEU A 28 5.38 3.24 -0.94
C LEU A 28 5.33 4.09 -2.22
N ALA A 29 6.00 5.25 -2.22
CA ALA A 29 6.09 6.10 -3.41
C ALA A 29 6.80 5.39 -4.56
N GLU A 30 7.94 4.74 -4.30
CA GLU A 30 8.67 3.96 -5.32
C GLU A 30 7.79 2.85 -5.91
N LEU A 31 7.03 2.13 -5.09
CA LEU A 31 6.13 1.07 -5.57
C LEU A 31 4.99 1.62 -6.45
N LEU A 32 4.45 2.78 -6.09
CA LEU A 32 3.39 3.45 -6.84
C LEU A 32 3.88 4.01 -8.19
N GLU A 33 5.16 4.38 -8.27
CA GLU A 33 5.79 4.81 -9.52
C GLU A 33 6.22 3.62 -10.40
N ALA A 34 6.70 2.54 -9.79
CA ALA A 34 7.24 1.38 -10.51
C ALA A 34 6.18 0.38 -10.98
N HIS A 35 4.99 0.35 -10.35
CA HIS A 35 4.00 -0.69 -10.57
C HIS A 35 2.57 -0.14 -10.72
N ALA A 36 1.76 -0.85 -11.50
CA ALA A 36 0.33 -0.61 -11.67
C ALA A 36 -0.44 -1.94 -11.70
N GLY A 37 -1.76 -1.88 -11.56
CA GLY A 37 -2.68 -3.02 -11.62
C GLY A 37 -2.31 -4.16 -10.68
N ASP A 38 -2.35 -5.39 -11.20
CA ASP A 38 -2.04 -6.61 -10.44
C ASP A 38 -0.59 -6.65 -9.92
N ASN A 39 0.34 -5.99 -10.61
CA ASN A 39 1.73 -5.90 -10.17
C ASN A 39 1.84 -5.01 -8.92
N LEU A 40 1.09 -3.90 -8.87
CA LEU A 40 1.04 -3.05 -7.68
C LEU A 40 0.42 -3.81 -6.50
N VAL A 41 -0.66 -4.56 -6.73
CA VAL A 41 -1.28 -5.40 -5.69
C VAL A 41 -0.26 -6.36 -5.10
N SER A 42 0.46 -7.08 -5.96
CA SER A 42 1.47 -8.06 -5.54
C SER A 42 2.61 -7.40 -4.77
N ALA A 43 3.08 -6.24 -5.22
CA ALA A 43 4.14 -5.49 -4.56
C ALA A 43 3.73 -5.00 -3.17
N LEU A 44 2.53 -4.46 -3.01
CA LEU A 44 2.01 -3.99 -1.72
C LEU A 44 1.86 -5.13 -0.70
N VAL A 45 1.44 -6.31 -1.15
CA VAL A 45 1.33 -7.49 -0.29
C VAL A 45 2.71 -8.01 0.11
N TYR A 46 3.62 -8.15 -0.85
CA TYR A 46 4.97 -8.63 -0.63
C TYR A 46 5.75 -7.75 0.35
N GLN A 47 5.63 -6.43 0.21
CA GLN A 47 6.29 -5.44 1.07
C GLN A 47 5.58 -5.22 2.42
N GLY A 48 4.47 -5.92 2.68
CA GLY A 48 3.77 -5.91 3.96
C GLY A 48 2.89 -4.67 4.20
N PHE A 49 2.63 -3.85 3.18
CA PHE A 49 1.77 -2.66 3.29
C PHE A 49 0.29 -3.01 3.47
N ALA A 50 -0.15 -4.13 2.92
CA ALA A 50 -1.56 -4.53 2.94
C ALA A 50 -1.74 -6.04 2.86
N THR A 51 -2.92 -6.50 3.29
CA THR A 51 -3.43 -7.82 2.87
C THR A 51 -3.88 -7.77 1.41
N GLU A 52 -3.96 -8.91 0.73
CA GLU A 52 -4.36 -8.96 -0.69
C GLU A 52 -5.70 -8.24 -0.96
N LYS A 53 -6.68 -8.41 -0.07
CA LYS A 53 -7.98 -7.71 -0.19
C LYS A 53 -7.85 -6.19 -0.11
N GLN A 54 -6.98 -5.69 0.78
CA GLN A 54 -6.76 -4.25 0.94
C GLN A 54 -5.96 -3.68 -0.23
N ALA A 55 -4.96 -4.41 -0.72
CA ALA A 55 -4.14 -4.02 -1.86
C ALA A 55 -4.98 -3.93 -3.14
N LYS A 56 -5.85 -4.92 -3.41
CA LYS A 56 -6.79 -4.87 -4.55
C LYS A 56 -7.71 -3.66 -4.50
N LYS A 57 -8.24 -3.36 -3.31
CA LYS A 57 -9.12 -2.19 -3.13
C LYS A 57 -8.37 -0.88 -3.37
N PHE A 58 -7.16 -0.77 -2.81
CA PHE A 58 -6.32 0.41 -3.00
C PHE A 58 -5.93 0.62 -4.47
N ALA A 59 -5.44 -0.41 -5.15
CA ALA A 59 -5.07 -0.31 -6.56
C ALA A 59 -6.26 0.11 -7.45
N ALA A 60 -7.45 -0.47 -7.22
CA ALA A 60 -8.66 -0.11 -7.96
C ALA A 60 -9.16 1.33 -7.68
N GLU A 61 -8.86 1.88 -6.50
CA GLU A 61 -9.15 3.29 -6.16
C GLU A 61 -8.07 4.25 -6.68
N TYR A 62 -6.82 3.81 -6.76
CA TYR A 62 -5.68 4.59 -7.23
C TYR A 62 -5.64 4.78 -8.75
N GLU A 63 -6.11 3.80 -9.52
CA GLU A 63 -6.18 3.85 -10.98
C GLU A 63 -7.42 4.58 -11.53
N ARG A 64 -8.26 5.13 -10.64
CA ARG A 64 -9.56 5.71 -10.97
C ARG A 64 -9.52 7.23 -11.05
#